data_AF-A0A970YRL6-F1
#
_entry.id   AF-A0A970YRL6-F1
#
_cell.length_a   1.000
_cell.length_b   1.000
_cell.length_c   1.000
_cell.angle_alpha   90.00
_cell.angle_beta   90.00
_cell.angle_gamma   90.00
#
_symmetry.space_group_name_H-M   'P 1'
#
loop_
_entity.id
_entity.type
_entity.pdbx_description
1 polymer ?
#
loop_
_entity_poly.entity_id
_entity_poly.type
_entity_poly.pdbx_seq_one_letter_code
_entity_poly.pdbx_strand_id
1 'polypeptide(L)'
;MLTEKLAKELGLKVSHVQATVELIDEGNTIPFIARYRKEVTGGMSDVVLRDLEERLTYLRNLDERKQEVIRLIEEQGKLTEDLREEILAADVLQRVEDLYKPYKQKRATRASKAKEKGLEPLAVIIRAMELTKGDPLEVAMPFVCQDPELIEAGKGAATAEEALAGAADIIAEIIADDADYNQTVRQKTFELGQLVSEAVDPEESTVYDMYYDYSEALSKIPNHRILAMNRGEKEKKLKVKLKAPVEAIHDYLKGEIIRNERSIFLQLMEDTIEDAYKRLMAPSIERELRNQLTERAEKDAVKVFAKNTENLLMVPPVKDARVISIDPGFRTGCKVTMLDETGKLLAYTTIYPTEPKKDVAGARKTIMALIEKYKANVIAIGNGTASRETEIFVSDLIKESGIKDLQYTIVNEAGASIYSASKLATEEYPELDVTTRG
;
A
#
# COMPACT_ATOMS: atom_id res chain seq x y z
N MET A 1 -19.92 -9.44 20.22
CA MET A 1 -19.29 -8.21 19.68
C MET A 1 -18.58 -8.43 18.34
N LEU A 2 -17.48 -9.19 18.27
CA LEU A 2 -16.73 -9.33 16.99
C LEU A 2 -17.54 -10.02 15.88
N THR A 3 -18.22 -11.12 16.20
CA THR A 3 -19.06 -11.86 15.24
C THR A 3 -20.32 -11.10 14.83
N GLU A 4 -20.87 -10.26 15.70
CA GLU A 4 -21.99 -9.36 15.37
C GLU A 4 -21.56 -8.24 14.42
N LYS A 5 -20.37 -7.67 14.63
CA LYS A 5 -19.79 -6.66 13.73
C LYS A 5 -19.54 -7.25 12.35
N LEU A 6 -18.90 -8.41 12.27
CA LEU A 6 -18.69 -9.14 11.02
C LEU A 6 -20.01 -9.48 10.30
N ALA A 7 -21.00 -9.96 11.03
CA ALA A 7 -22.31 -10.27 10.49
C ALA A 7 -22.99 -9.03 9.89
N LYS A 8 -22.92 -7.88 10.57
CA LYS A 8 -23.47 -6.62 10.09
C LYS A 8 -22.74 -6.10 8.84
N GLU A 9 -21.40 -6.11 8.86
CA GLU A 9 -20.57 -5.62 7.75
C GLU A 9 -20.73 -6.47 6.48
N LEU A 10 -20.84 -7.79 6.62
CA LEU A 10 -20.96 -8.73 5.50
C LEU A 10 -22.42 -9.05 5.12
N GLY A 11 -23.41 -8.53 5.86
CA GLY A 11 -24.83 -8.83 5.64
C GLY A 11 -25.20 -10.30 5.89
N LEU A 12 -24.51 -10.95 6.83
CA LEU A 12 -24.66 -12.38 7.15
C LEU A 12 -25.42 -12.59 8.47
N LYS A 13 -25.90 -13.82 8.69
CA LYS A 13 -26.45 -14.21 9.99
C LYS A 13 -25.33 -14.42 11.00
N VAL A 14 -25.49 -13.88 12.21
CA VAL A 14 -24.51 -14.02 13.31
C VAL A 14 -24.19 -15.49 13.60
N SER A 15 -25.18 -16.37 13.57
CA SER A 15 -24.97 -17.82 13.80
C SER A 15 -24.04 -18.46 12.78
N HIS A 16 -24.14 -18.06 11.50
CA HIS A 16 -23.27 -18.59 10.45
C HIS A 16 -21.85 -18.02 10.56
N VAL A 17 -21.71 -16.73 10.90
CA VAL A 17 -20.40 -16.11 11.13
C VAL A 17 -19.71 -16.78 12.32
N GLN A 18 -20.43 -17.02 13.41
CA GLN A 18 -19.91 -17.71 14.60
C GLN A 18 -19.38 -19.10 14.25
N ALA A 19 -20.17 -19.91 13.54
CA ALA A 19 -19.76 -21.24 13.10
C ALA A 19 -18.54 -21.19 12.16
N THR A 20 -18.48 -20.21 11.25
CA THR A 20 -17.31 -20.02 10.38
C THR A 20 -16.05 -19.66 11.18
N VAL A 21 -16.15 -18.77 12.16
CA VAL A 21 -15.02 -18.37 13.02
C VAL A 21 -14.48 -19.57 13.80
N GLU A 22 -15.37 -20.38 14.40
CA GLU A 22 -14.99 -21.60 15.10
C GLU A 22 -14.23 -22.58 14.20
N LEU A 23 -14.71 -22.78 12.97
CA LEU A 23 -14.02 -23.64 11.99
C LEU A 23 -12.64 -23.10 11.60
N ILE A 24 -12.49 -21.78 11.44
CA ILE A 24 -11.19 -21.15 11.16
C ILE A 24 -10.24 -21.35 12.35
N ASP A 25 -10.72 -21.18 13.58
CA ASP A 25 -9.93 -21.33 14.80
C ASP A 25 -9.49 -22.78 15.04
N GLU A 26 -10.29 -23.75 14.61
CA GLU A 26 -9.92 -25.17 14.55
C GLU A 26 -8.84 -25.49 13.48
N GLY A 27 -8.42 -24.49 12.71
CA GLY A 27 -7.40 -24.64 11.66
C GLY A 27 -7.94 -25.16 10.33
N ASN A 28 -9.25 -25.16 10.11
CA ASN A 28 -9.82 -25.56 8.83
C ASN A 28 -9.53 -24.52 7.74
N THR A 29 -9.11 -24.97 6.57
CA THR A 29 -8.85 -24.08 5.44
C THR A 29 -10.15 -23.58 4.80
N ILE A 30 -10.12 -22.38 4.19
CA ILE A 30 -11.28 -21.84 3.48
C ILE A 30 -11.84 -22.80 2.41
N PRO A 31 -11.03 -23.46 1.56
CA PRO A 31 -11.55 -24.46 0.62
C PRO A 31 -12.24 -25.64 1.30
N PHE A 32 -11.75 -26.09 2.47
CA PHE A 32 -12.38 -27.15 3.23
C PHE A 32 -13.75 -26.70 3.77
N ILE A 33 -13.82 -25.51 4.37
CA ILE A 33 -15.06 -24.94 4.91
C ILE A 33 -16.09 -24.76 3.78
N ALA A 34 -15.68 -24.13 2.68
CA ALA A 34 -16.53 -23.87 1.52
C ALA A 34 -17.10 -25.16 0.90
N ARG A 35 -16.37 -26.28 0.97
CA ARG A 35 -16.78 -27.55 0.35
C ARG A 35 -17.55 -28.46 1.30
N TYR A 36 -17.11 -28.58 2.56
CA TYR A 36 -17.56 -29.64 3.48
C TYR A 36 -18.32 -29.11 4.71
N ARG A 37 -18.46 -27.78 4.85
CA ARG A 37 -19.15 -27.14 5.98
C ARG A 37 -20.23 -26.16 5.52
N LYS A 38 -20.77 -26.34 4.31
CA LYS A 38 -21.77 -25.43 3.73
C LYS A 38 -23.02 -25.24 4.59
N GLU A 39 -23.52 -26.30 5.19
CA GLU A 39 -24.77 -26.22 5.96
C GLU A 39 -24.61 -25.36 7.22
N VAL A 40 -23.50 -25.53 7.94
CA VAL A 40 -23.21 -24.79 9.17
C VAL A 40 -22.84 -23.33 8.91
N THR A 41 -22.22 -23.03 7.76
CA THR A 41 -21.91 -21.65 7.35
C THR A 41 -23.02 -20.97 6.56
N GLY A 42 -24.15 -21.65 6.30
CA GLY A 42 -25.25 -21.09 5.52
C GLY A 42 -24.95 -20.94 4.02
N GLY A 43 -24.00 -21.71 3.50
CA GLY A 43 -23.67 -21.77 2.08
C GLY A 43 -22.82 -20.61 1.57
N MET A 44 -22.02 -19.97 2.44
CA MET A 44 -21.09 -18.91 2.03
C MET A 44 -20.18 -19.39 0.89
N SER A 45 -19.96 -18.53 -0.11
CA SER A 45 -18.94 -18.78 -1.12
C SER A 45 -17.54 -18.67 -0.51
N ASP A 46 -16.57 -19.26 -1.18
CA ASP A 46 -15.15 -19.12 -0.85
C ASP A 46 -14.69 -17.65 -0.83
N VAL A 47 -15.22 -16.80 -1.72
CA VAL A 47 -14.97 -15.35 -1.71
C VAL A 47 -15.41 -14.71 -0.39
N VAL A 48 -16.66 -14.95 0.04
CA VAL A 48 -17.20 -14.40 1.29
C VAL A 48 -16.44 -14.94 2.50
N LEU A 49 -16.04 -16.21 2.48
CA LEU A 49 -15.25 -16.82 3.55
C LEU A 49 -13.86 -16.20 3.66
N ARG A 50 -13.20 -15.86 2.54
CA ARG A 50 -11.91 -15.14 2.55
C ARG A 50 -12.05 -13.72 3.06
N ASP A 51 -13.07 -12.98 2.60
CA ASP A 51 -13.34 -11.63 3.09
C ASP A 51 -13.61 -11.63 4.60
N LEU A 52 -14.32 -12.66 5.10
CA LEU A 52 -14.55 -12.86 6.52
C LEU A 52 -13.25 -13.15 7.28
N GLU A 53 -12.39 -14.03 6.78
CA GLU A 53 -11.09 -14.37 7.38
C GLU A 53 -10.15 -13.14 7.45
N GLU A 54 -10.03 -12.38 6.35
CA GLU A 54 -9.26 -11.13 6.32
C GLU A 54 -9.78 -10.15 7.38
N ARG A 55 -11.10 -9.95 7.43
CA ARG A 55 -11.72 -8.99 8.34
C ARG A 55 -11.65 -9.45 9.80
N LEU A 56 -11.84 -10.74 10.06
CA LEU A 56 -11.66 -11.36 11.37
C LEU A 56 -10.25 -11.10 11.90
N THR A 57 -9.24 -11.36 11.06
CA THR A 57 -7.83 -11.15 11.40
C THR A 57 -7.57 -9.68 11.75
N TYR A 58 -8.06 -8.74 10.94
CA TYR A 58 -7.95 -7.30 11.24
C TYR A 58 -8.60 -6.94 12.58
N LEU A 59 -9.82 -7.41 12.84
CA LEU A 59 -10.55 -7.07 14.07
C LEU A 59 -9.89 -7.66 15.31
N ARG A 60 -9.28 -8.85 15.21
CA ARG A 60 -8.47 -9.45 16.29
C ARG A 60 -7.23 -8.61 16.58
N ASN A 61 -6.47 -8.25 15.54
CA ASN A 61 -5.29 -7.39 15.70
C ASN A 61 -5.64 -6.03 16.30
N LEU A 62 -6.80 -5.47 15.93
CA LEU A 62 -7.32 -4.24 16.52
C LEU A 62 -7.62 -4.42 18.01
N ASP A 63 -8.30 -5.50 18.40
CA ASP A 63 -8.65 -5.76 19.79
C ASP A 63 -7.40 -6.01 20.65
N GLU A 64 -6.45 -6.82 20.15
CA GLU A 64 -5.15 -7.03 20.80
C GLU A 64 -4.43 -5.70 21.04
N ARG A 65 -4.40 -4.82 20.02
CA ARG A 65 -3.76 -3.51 20.15
C ARG A 65 -4.48 -2.61 21.15
N LYS A 66 -5.81 -2.63 21.21
CA LYS A 66 -6.59 -1.89 22.21
C LYS A 66 -6.20 -2.33 23.63
N GLN A 67 -6.17 -3.63 23.89
CA GLN A 67 -5.81 -4.17 25.21
C GLN A 67 -4.36 -3.80 25.57
N GLU A 68 -3.44 -3.88 24.60
CA GLU A 68 -2.05 -3.47 24.80
C GLU A 68 -1.93 -1.99 25.17
N VAL A 69 -2.62 -1.11 24.44
CA VAL A 69 -2.64 0.34 24.70
C VAL A 69 -3.23 0.65 26.08
N ILE A 70 -4.35 0.03 26.44
CA ILE A 70 -4.96 0.17 27.76
C ILE A 70 -3.95 -0.19 28.85
N ARG A 71 -3.29 -1.35 28.74
CA ARG A 71 -2.27 -1.78 29.69
C ARG A 71 -1.11 -0.78 29.79
N LEU A 72 -0.59 -0.29 28.66
CA LEU A 72 0.53 0.65 28.62
C LEU A 72 0.20 2.02 29.25
N ILE A 73 -1.07 2.45 29.19
CA ILE A 73 -1.53 3.69 29.82
C ILE A 73 -1.80 3.46 31.31
N GLU A 74 -2.34 2.30 31.68
CA GLU A 74 -2.56 1.88 33.07
C GLU A 74 -1.26 1.77 33.86
N GLU A 75 -0.20 1.20 33.26
CA GLU A 75 1.14 1.11 33.84
C GLU A 75 1.74 2.51 34.15
N GLN A 76 1.27 3.56 33.48
CA GLN A 76 1.66 4.95 33.75
C GLN A 76 0.78 5.65 34.80
N GLY A 77 -0.27 4.99 35.28
CA GLY A 77 -1.26 5.56 36.20
C GLY A 77 -2.11 6.68 35.59
N LYS A 78 -2.23 6.72 34.25
CA LYS A 78 -2.92 7.79 33.52
C LYS A 78 -4.23 7.35 32.85
N LEU A 79 -4.63 6.09 33.03
CA LEU A 79 -5.85 5.56 32.43
C LEU A 79 -7.07 6.06 33.21
N THR A 80 -7.92 6.83 32.54
CA THR A 80 -9.25 7.21 33.05
C THR A 80 -10.31 6.27 32.49
N GLU A 81 -11.48 6.20 33.14
CA GLU A 81 -12.59 5.36 32.64
C GLU A 81 -13.08 5.86 31.26
N ASP A 82 -13.22 7.18 31.09
CA ASP A 82 -13.61 7.78 29.80
C ASP A 82 -12.63 7.40 28.68
N LEU A 83 -11.32 7.46 28.93
CA LEU A 83 -10.30 7.09 27.95
C LEU A 83 -10.34 5.59 27.64
N ARG A 84 -10.59 4.75 28.65
CA ARG A 84 -10.76 3.31 28.46
C ARG A 84 -11.95 3.02 27.54
N GLU A 85 -13.09 3.67 27.79
CA GLU A 85 -14.28 3.55 26.96
C GLU A 85 -14.03 4.02 25.53
N GLU A 86 -13.34 5.15 25.33
CA GLU A 86 -12.96 5.64 23.99
C GLU A 86 -12.06 4.66 23.22
N ILE A 87 -11.05 4.09 23.88
CA ILE A 87 -10.16 3.10 23.24
C ILE A 87 -10.95 1.84 22.86
N LEU A 88 -11.83 1.36 23.72
CA LEU A 88 -12.67 0.20 23.44
C LEU A 88 -13.67 0.47 22.31
N ALA A 89 -14.20 1.69 22.22
CA ALA A 89 -15.11 2.12 21.17
C ALA A 89 -14.44 2.35 19.80
N ALA A 90 -13.12 2.55 19.75
CA ALA A 90 -12.41 2.86 18.50
C ALA A 90 -12.59 1.77 17.43
N ASP A 91 -13.13 2.13 16.26
CA ASP A 91 -13.46 1.16 15.20
C ASP A 91 -12.30 0.85 14.24
N VAL A 92 -11.23 1.64 14.30
CA VAL A 92 -10.06 1.55 13.43
C VAL A 92 -8.77 1.70 14.24
N LEU A 93 -7.73 1.01 13.79
CA LEU A 93 -6.40 1.01 14.44
C LEU A 93 -5.84 2.42 14.61
N GLN A 94 -6.07 3.29 13.61
CA GLN A 94 -5.56 4.65 13.65
C GLN A 94 -6.11 5.47 14.82
N ARG A 95 -7.39 5.33 15.18
CA ARG A 95 -7.97 6.04 16.33
C ARG A 95 -7.35 5.55 17.65
N VAL A 96 -7.04 4.25 17.74
CA VAL A 96 -6.34 3.68 18.90
C VAL A 96 -4.93 4.28 19.01
N GLU A 97 -4.19 4.40 17.90
CA GLU A 97 -2.87 5.03 17.90
C GLU A 97 -2.93 6.53 18.23
N ASP A 98 -3.94 7.24 17.73
CA ASP A 98 -4.14 8.67 18.03
C ASP A 98 -4.41 8.87 19.53
N LEU A 99 -5.27 8.05 20.14
CA LEU A 99 -5.54 8.07 21.60
C LEU A 99 -4.32 7.67 22.44
N TYR A 100 -3.47 6.78 21.94
CA TYR A 100 -2.25 6.36 22.62
C TYR A 100 -1.10 7.39 22.52
N LYS A 101 -1.12 8.25 21.50
CA LYS A 101 -0.03 9.17 21.16
C LYS A 101 0.49 10.03 22.33
N PRO A 102 -0.35 10.61 23.21
CA PRO A 102 0.10 11.38 24.37
C PRO A 102 0.89 10.57 25.42
N TYR A 103 0.71 9.25 25.44
CA TYR A 103 1.27 8.32 26.44
C TYR A 103 2.47 7.53 25.91
N LYS A 104 2.76 7.66 24.61
CA LYS A 104 3.87 6.97 23.98
C LYS A 104 5.19 7.57 24.46
N GLN A 105 6.16 6.73 24.83
CA GLN A 105 7.50 7.21 25.17
C GLN A 105 8.15 7.86 23.94
N LYS A 106 8.47 9.15 24.03
CA LYS A 106 9.09 9.93 22.96
C LYS A 106 10.58 10.09 23.21
N ARG A 107 11.37 10.16 22.13
CA ARG A 107 12.75 10.69 22.19
C ARG A 107 12.71 12.14 22.66
N ALA A 108 13.80 12.65 23.22
CA ALA A 108 13.89 14.03 23.72
C ALA A 108 13.33 15.05 22.69
N THR A 109 12.16 15.63 23.00
CA THR A 109 11.47 16.62 22.17
C THR A 109 11.74 18.03 22.70
N ARG A 110 11.37 19.06 21.94
CA ARG A 110 11.43 20.44 22.45
C ARG A 110 10.54 20.62 23.67
N ALA A 111 9.34 20.04 23.63
CA ALA A 111 8.41 20.00 24.75
C ALA A 111 8.97 19.25 25.97
N SER A 112 9.61 18.08 25.79
CA SER A 112 10.19 17.35 26.92
C SER A 112 11.32 18.13 27.58
N LYS A 113 12.17 18.80 26.79
CA LYS A 113 13.22 19.70 27.31
C LYS A 113 12.62 20.90 28.05
N ALA A 114 11.56 21.49 27.52
CA ALA A 114 10.87 22.59 28.18
C ALA A 114 10.20 22.16 29.51
N LYS A 115 9.66 20.93 29.57
CA LYS A 115 9.16 20.33 30.82
C LYS A 115 10.28 20.11 31.83
N GLU A 116 11.44 19.61 31.39
CA GLU A 116 12.64 19.47 32.24
C GLU A 116 13.14 20.82 32.78
N LYS A 117 12.95 21.91 32.02
CA LYS A 117 13.19 23.29 32.46
C LYS A 117 12.14 23.84 33.44
N GLY A 118 11.10 23.08 33.78
CA GLY A 118 10.04 23.50 34.69
C GLY A 118 9.02 24.48 34.09
N LEU A 119 8.90 24.54 32.76
CA LEU A 119 8.02 25.50 32.06
C LEU A 119 6.56 25.04 31.91
N GLU A 120 6.21 23.87 32.44
CA GLU A 120 4.85 23.32 32.37
C GLU A 120 3.77 24.21 33.02
N PRO A 121 4.00 24.83 34.19
CA PRO A 121 3.00 25.73 34.77
C PRO A 121 2.78 27.00 33.92
N LEU A 122 3.82 27.52 33.25
CA LEU A 122 3.68 28.63 32.31
C LEU A 122 2.84 28.24 31.10
N ALA A 123 3.03 27.03 30.56
CA ALA A 123 2.21 26.49 29.48
C ALA A 123 0.73 26.36 29.89
N VAL A 124 0.44 25.99 31.14
CA VAL A 124 -0.94 25.95 31.67
C VAL A 124 -1.54 27.36 31.73
N ILE A 125 -0.79 28.36 32.21
CA ILE A 125 -1.24 29.77 32.27
C ILE A 125 -1.56 30.29 30.86
N ILE A 126 -0.67 30.07 29.89
CA ILE A 126 -0.86 30.51 28.50
C ILE A 126 -2.10 29.85 27.89
N ARG A 127 -2.26 28.53 28.09
CA ARG A 127 -3.38 27.75 27.52
C ARG A 127 -4.74 28.11 28.13
N ALA A 128 -4.77 28.61 29.37
CA ALA A 128 -6.00 29.10 29.98
C ALA A 128 -6.56 30.35 29.27
N MET A 129 -5.67 31.18 28.68
CA MET A 129 -6.03 32.41 27.96
C MET A 129 -6.87 33.41 28.78
N GLU A 130 -6.74 33.41 30.11
CA GLU A 130 -7.56 34.24 31.00
C GLU A 130 -7.02 35.68 31.19
N LEU A 131 -5.70 35.87 31.02
CA LEU A 131 -5.06 37.17 31.23
C LEU A 131 -5.30 38.13 30.07
N THR A 132 -5.90 39.29 30.35
CA THR A 132 -6.28 40.30 29.34
C THR A 132 -5.53 41.63 29.46
N LYS A 133 -4.63 41.75 30.44
CA LYS A 133 -3.82 42.95 30.69
C LYS A 133 -2.40 42.54 31.11
N GLY A 134 -1.42 43.37 30.77
CA GLY A 134 0.00 43.13 31.03
C GLY A 134 0.76 42.69 29.78
N ASP A 135 2.03 42.36 29.95
CA ASP A 135 2.91 41.85 28.89
C ASP A 135 3.15 40.34 29.11
N PRO A 136 2.99 39.47 28.10
CA PRO A 136 3.39 38.06 28.18
C PRO A 136 4.80 37.84 28.74
N LEU A 137 5.75 38.73 28.46
CA LEU A 137 7.11 38.65 28.99
C LEU A 137 7.15 38.80 30.51
N GLU A 138 6.35 39.70 31.08
CA GLU A 138 6.25 39.88 32.54
C GLU A 138 5.68 38.62 33.21
N VAL A 139 4.73 37.94 32.57
CA VAL A 139 4.17 36.68 33.09
C VAL A 139 5.17 35.54 33.03
N ALA A 140 6.12 35.58 32.08
CA ALA A 140 7.17 34.58 31.94
C ALA A 140 8.38 34.82 32.87
N MET A 141 8.59 36.05 33.36
CA MET A 141 9.72 36.39 34.25
C MET A 141 9.88 35.47 35.48
N PRO A 142 8.81 35.07 36.20
CA PRO A 142 8.92 34.14 37.33
C PRO A 142 9.44 32.74 36.96
N PHE A 143 9.42 32.38 35.68
CA PHE A 143 9.85 31.09 35.15
C PHE A 143 11.28 31.12 34.59
N VAL A 144 11.95 32.27 34.64
CA VAL A 144 13.35 32.41 34.25
C VAL A 144 14.24 31.82 35.34
N CYS A 145 15.13 30.91 34.93
CA CYS A 145 16.08 30.29 35.85
C CYS A 145 17.10 31.34 36.32
N GLN A 146 17.35 31.39 37.62
CA GLN A 146 18.36 32.29 38.22
C GLN A 146 19.70 31.58 38.49
N ASP A 147 19.77 30.27 38.24
CA ASP A 147 20.96 29.45 38.49
C ASP A 147 21.80 29.34 37.20
N PRO A 148 23.01 29.94 37.16
CA PRO A 148 23.88 29.89 35.99
C PRO A 148 24.31 28.47 35.61
N GLU A 149 24.47 27.55 36.58
CA GLU A 149 24.88 26.16 36.30
C GLU A 149 23.76 25.39 35.59
N LEU A 150 22.50 25.63 35.97
CA LEU A 150 21.34 25.05 35.29
C LEU A 150 21.14 25.63 33.90
N ILE A 151 21.44 26.92 33.69
CA ILE A 151 21.39 27.54 32.36
C ILE A 151 22.48 26.95 31.46
N GLU A 152 23.72 26.85 31.94
CA GLU A 152 24.85 26.28 31.17
C GLU A 152 24.62 24.79 30.84
N ALA A 153 23.98 24.05 31.75
CA ALA A 153 23.56 22.67 31.53
C ALA A 153 22.32 22.52 30.62
N GLY A 154 21.70 23.62 30.17
CA GLY A 154 20.49 23.61 29.34
C GLY A 154 19.22 23.17 30.07
N LYS A 155 19.23 23.18 31.41
CA LYS A 155 18.14 22.77 32.32
C LYS A 155 17.36 23.96 32.90
N GLY A 156 17.71 25.19 32.53
CA GLY A 156 16.97 26.40 32.84
C GLY A 156 16.63 27.20 31.58
N ALA A 157 15.58 28.02 31.64
CA ALA A 157 15.36 29.10 30.67
C ALA A 157 16.18 30.33 31.08
N ALA A 158 17.01 30.86 30.18
CA ALA A 158 17.89 31.99 30.44
C ALA A 158 17.16 33.34 30.37
N THR A 159 16.08 33.43 29.59
CA THR A 159 15.30 34.65 29.41
C THR A 159 13.79 34.38 29.40
N ALA A 160 12.99 35.44 29.55
CA ALA A 160 11.53 35.36 29.49
C ALA A 160 11.04 34.89 28.11
N GLU A 161 11.72 35.28 27.04
CA GLU A 161 11.47 34.83 25.68
C GLU A 161 11.72 33.33 25.54
N GLU A 162 12.81 32.82 26.14
CA GLU A 162 13.11 31.39 26.12
C GLU A 162 12.07 30.58 26.93
N ALA A 163 11.58 31.15 28.03
CA ALA A 163 10.50 30.57 28.83
C ALA A 163 9.18 30.52 28.05
N LEU A 164 8.79 31.60 27.37
CA LEU A 164 7.61 31.62 26.50
C LEU A 164 7.73 30.64 25.34
N ALA A 165 8.88 30.58 24.67
CA ALA A 165 9.13 29.65 23.58
C ALA A 165 9.06 28.18 24.05
N GLY A 166 9.63 27.88 25.21
CA GLY A 166 9.54 26.54 25.80
C GLY A 166 8.11 26.17 26.19
N ALA A 167 7.34 27.10 26.76
CA ALA A 167 5.93 26.88 27.04
C ALA A 167 5.10 26.68 25.76
N ALA A 168 5.37 27.43 24.70
CA ALA A 168 4.78 27.25 23.38
C ALA A 168 5.12 25.87 22.79
N ASP A 169 6.36 25.39 22.92
CA ASP A 169 6.74 24.04 22.48
C ASP A 169 5.95 22.94 23.21
N ILE A 170 5.66 23.11 24.51
CA ILE A 170 4.80 22.19 25.27
C ILE A 170 3.38 22.21 24.72
N ILE A 171 2.81 23.41 24.50
CA ILE A 171 1.46 23.56 23.98
C ILE A 171 1.34 22.98 22.56
N ALA A 172 2.33 23.21 21.69
CA ALA A 172 2.36 22.68 20.35
C ALA A 172 2.33 21.14 20.33
N GLU A 173 3.06 20.48 21.23
CA GLU A 173 3.02 19.03 21.37
C GLU A 173 1.65 18.53 21.89
N ILE A 174 1.03 19.24 22.83
CA ILE A 174 -0.31 18.91 23.33
C ILE A 174 -1.34 18.99 22.19
N ILE A 175 -1.33 20.07 21.40
CA ILE A 175 -2.22 20.23 20.25
C ILE A 175 -1.98 19.10 19.23
N ALA A 176 -0.72 18.80 18.93
CA ALA A 176 -0.38 17.82 17.92
C ALA A 176 -0.68 16.38 18.34
N ASP A 177 -0.78 16.09 19.64
CA ASP A 177 -1.10 14.77 20.18
C ASP A 177 -2.59 14.55 20.40
N ASP A 178 -3.43 15.59 20.28
CA ASP A 178 -4.87 15.49 20.48
C ASP A 178 -5.54 14.63 19.40
N ALA A 179 -6.26 13.59 19.81
CA ALA A 179 -6.84 12.61 18.90
C ALA A 179 -7.94 13.20 18.01
N ASP A 180 -8.74 14.13 18.54
CA ASP A 180 -9.87 14.73 17.83
C ASP A 180 -9.39 15.77 16.80
N TYR A 181 -8.37 16.55 17.17
CA TYR A 181 -7.72 17.45 16.22
C TYR A 181 -7.06 16.66 15.09
N ASN A 182 -6.32 15.58 15.39
CA ASN A 182 -5.71 14.75 14.35
C ASN A 182 -6.76 14.15 13.41
N GLN A 183 -7.87 13.63 13.95
CA GLN A 183 -8.96 13.10 13.15
C GLN A 183 -9.56 14.14 12.21
N THR A 184 -9.86 15.34 12.71
CA THR A 184 -10.49 16.40 11.90
C THR A 184 -9.52 16.97 10.86
N VAL A 185 -8.25 17.17 11.22
CA VAL A 185 -7.23 17.64 10.28
C VAL A 185 -7.00 16.61 9.17
N ARG A 186 -6.95 15.31 9.50
CA ARG A 186 -6.86 14.22 8.53
C ARG A 186 -8.05 14.22 7.57
N GLN A 187 -9.26 14.35 8.09
CA GLN A 187 -10.48 14.40 7.28
C GLN A 187 -10.48 15.59 6.32
N LYS A 188 -10.24 16.80 6.84
CA LYS A 188 -10.16 18.02 6.01
C LYS A 188 -9.07 17.90 4.94
N THR A 189 -7.93 17.35 5.31
CA THR A 189 -6.82 17.11 4.38
C THR A 189 -7.23 16.15 3.28
N PHE A 190 -7.91 15.04 3.59
CA PHE A 190 -8.37 14.09 2.59
C PHE A 190 -9.47 14.66 1.66
N GLU A 191 -10.39 15.44 2.21
CA GLU A 191 -11.53 15.99 1.47
C GLU A 191 -11.11 17.11 0.51
N LEU A 192 -10.27 18.04 0.98
CA LEU A 192 -9.92 19.28 0.25
C LEU A 192 -8.48 19.28 -0.29
N GLY A 193 -7.63 18.36 0.17
CA GLY A 193 -6.24 18.28 -0.25
C GLY A 193 -6.05 17.67 -1.63
N GLN A 194 -4.86 17.89 -2.17
CA GLN A 194 -4.46 17.43 -3.49
C GLN A 194 -3.15 16.65 -3.42
N LEU A 195 -3.03 15.61 -4.22
CA LEU A 195 -1.73 14.99 -4.51
C LEU A 195 -1.11 15.73 -5.68
N VAL A 196 0.11 16.23 -5.48
CA VAL A 196 0.87 16.99 -6.47
C VAL A 196 2.12 16.23 -6.83
N SER A 197 2.45 16.19 -8.12
CA SER A 197 3.66 15.59 -8.66
C SER A 197 4.39 16.57 -9.54
N GLU A 198 5.71 16.65 -9.34
CA GLU A 198 6.63 17.49 -10.10
C GLU A 198 7.79 16.65 -10.65
N ALA A 199 8.27 16.96 -11.86
CA ALA A 199 9.49 16.34 -12.39
C ALA A 199 10.72 16.68 -11.53
N VAL A 200 11.62 15.72 -11.36
CA VAL A 200 12.96 15.99 -10.81
C VAL A 200 13.81 16.72 -11.84
N ASP A 201 13.75 16.28 -13.10
CA ASP A 201 14.37 16.91 -14.26
C ASP A 201 13.30 17.08 -15.36
N PRO A 202 12.81 18.32 -15.59
CA PRO A 202 11.78 18.58 -16.59
C PRO A 202 12.20 18.35 -18.06
N GLU A 203 13.51 18.30 -18.35
CA GLU A 203 14.01 18.15 -19.72
C GLU A 203 14.20 16.68 -20.13
N GLU A 204 14.28 15.77 -19.16
CA GLU A 204 14.35 14.33 -19.42
C GLU A 204 12.97 13.78 -19.80
N SER A 205 12.80 13.22 -21.00
CA SER A 205 11.56 12.51 -21.34
C SER A 205 11.59 11.10 -20.74
N THR A 206 10.58 10.79 -19.93
CA THR A 206 10.39 9.49 -19.29
C THR A 206 8.98 8.98 -19.53
N VAL A 207 8.69 7.76 -19.07
CA VAL A 207 7.32 7.22 -19.09
C VAL A 207 6.35 7.98 -18.16
N TYR A 208 6.85 8.95 -17.39
CA TYR A 208 6.10 9.73 -16.41
C TYR A 208 5.79 11.17 -16.86
N ASP A 209 6.04 11.52 -18.13
CA ASP A 209 5.87 12.91 -18.64
C ASP A 209 4.50 13.52 -18.31
N MET A 210 3.44 12.71 -18.29
CA MET A 210 2.09 13.14 -17.91
C MET A 210 1.93 13.56 -16.44
N TYR A 211 2.94 13.29 -15.60
CA TYR A 211 2.96 13.56 -14.16
C TYR A 211 4.01 14.63 -13.77
N TYR A 212 4.61 15.33 -14.74
CA TYR A 212 5.67 16.32 -14.50
C TYR A 212 5.19 17.64 -13.89
N ASP A 213 3.93 17.99 -14.14
CA ASP A 213 3.21 19.07 -13.45
C ASP A 213 1.76 18.61 -13.31
N TYR A 214 1.51 17.84 -12.25
CA TYR A 214 0.24 17.15 -12.07
C TYR A 214 -0.34 17.42 -10.68
N SER A 215 -1.64 17.66 -10.63
CA SER A 215 -2.38 17.83 -9.38
C SER A 215 -3.76 17.20 -9.48
N GLU A 216 -4.13 16.38 -8.50
CA GLU A 216 -5.47 15.78 -8.42
C GLU A 216 -5.94 15.67 -6.96
N ALA A 217 -7.25 15.79 -6.75
CA ALA A 217 -7.85 15.69 -5.41
C ALA A 217 -7.66 14.28 -4.81
N LEU A 218 -7.30 14.21 -3.53
CA LEU A 218 -7.02 12.94 -2.82
C LEU A 218 -8.26 12.01 -2.78
N SER A 219 -9.45 12.59 -2.68
CA SER A 219 -10.72 11.87 -2.66
C SER A 219 -11.11 11.26 -4.01
N LYS A 220 -10.54 11.74 -5.13
CA LYS A 220 -10.96 11.36 -6.50
C LYS A 220 -9.87 10.68 -7.32
N ILE A 221 -8.62 10.74 -6.89
CA ILE A 221 -7.50 10.21 -7.66
C ILE A 221 -7.65 8.70 -7.94
N PRO A 222 -7.53 8.25 -9.21
CA PRO A 222 -7.55 6.83 -9.57
C PRO A 222 -6.33 6.04 -9.07
N ASN A 223 -6.54 4.76 -8.75
CA ASN A 223 -5.51 3.87 -8.20
C ASN A 223 -4.27 3.71 -9.10
N HIS A 224 -4.44 3.56 -10.42
CA HIS A 224 -3.31 3.41 -11.34
C HIS A 224 -2.40 4.65 -11.39
N ARG A 225 -2.94 5.86 -11.15
CA ARG A 225 -2.14 7.10 -11.10
C ARG A 225 -1.32 7.19 -9.82
N ILE A 226 -1.88 6.76 -8.69
CA ILE A 226 -1.14 6.64 -7.43
C ILE A 226 0.06 5.73 -7.62
N LEU A 227 -0.14 4.54 -8.20
CA LEU A 227 0.94 3.58 -8.45
C LEU A 227 1.99 4.13 -9.42
N ALA A 228 1.58 4.82 -10.48
CA ALA A 228 2.49 5.45 -11.43
C ALA A 228 3.36 6.54 -10.77
N MET A 229 2.74 7.42 -9.97
CA MET A 229 3.47 8.48 -9.25
C MET A 229 4.41 7.90 -8.18
N ASN A 230 3.96 6.91 -7.41
CA ASN A 230 4.80 6.22 -6.42
C ASN A 230 6.00 5.52 -7.09
N ARG A 231 5.80 4.93 -8.27
CA ARG A 231 6.88 4.33 -9.06
C ARG A 231 7.86 5.39 -9.56
N GLY A 232 7.37 6.49 -10.13
CA GLY A 232 8.21 7.60 -10.58
C GLY A 232 9.00 8.25 -9.44
N GLU A 233 8.42 8.36 -8.24
CA GLU A 233 9.11 8.82 -7.03
C GLU A 233 10.22 7.84 -6.61
N LYS A 234 9.93 6.53 -6.58
CA LYS A 234 10.91 5.49 -6.25
C LYS A 234 12.08 5.44 -7.23
N GLU A 235 11.79 5.66 -8.52
CA GLU A 235 12.79 5.76 -9.59
C GLU A 235 13.49 7.14 -9.65
N LYS A 236 13.17 8.05 -8.71
CA LYS A 236 13.74 9.40 -8.59
C LYS A 236 13.50 10.29 -9.83
N LYS A 237 12.40 10.05 -10.54
CA LYS A 237 11.95 10.86 -11.69
C LYS A 237 10.91 11.90 -11.30
N LEU A 238 10.13 11.62 -10.26
CA LEU A 238 9.11 12.52 -9.73
C LEU A 238 9.39 12.89 -8.27
N LYS A 239 8.90 14.05 -7.85
CA LYS A 239 8.71 14.43 -6.44
C LYS A 239 7.21 14.48 -6.20
N VAL A 240 6.72 13.70 -5.25
CA VAL A 240 5.28 13.65 -4.97
C VAL A 240 5.04 14.20 -3.57
N LYS A 241 4.10 15.14 -3.46
CA LYS A 241 3.76 15.82 -2.22
C LYS A 241 2.26 15.89 -2.02
N LEU A 242 1.84 15.93 -0.77
CA LEU A 242 0.47 16.25 -0.42
C LEU A 242 0.34 17.76 -0.20
N LYS A 243 -0.52 18.42 -0.97
CA LYS A 243 -0.92 19.81 -0.76
C LYS A 243 -2.17 19.86 0.10
N ALA A 244 -2.00 20.19 1.38
CA ALA A 244 -3.08 20.29 2.35
C ALA A 244 -3.78 21.67 2.31
N PRO A 245 -5.07 21.75 2.71
CA PRO A 245 -5.82 23.00 2.83
C PRO A 245 -5.43 23.78 4.10
N VAL A 246 -4.21 24.32 4.14
CA VAL A 246 -3.59 24.90 5.36
C VAL A 246 -4.48 25.94 6.05
N GLU A 247 -5.05 26.89 5.30
CA GLU A 247 -5.91 27.95 5.86
C GLU A 247 -7.14 27.35 6.57
N ALA A 248 -7.87 26.45 5.91
CA ALA A 248 -9.05 25.81 6.51
C ALA A 248 -8.74 24.93 7.73
N ILE A 249 -7.50 24.43 7.83
CA ILE A 249 -7.01 23.69 9.00
C ILE A 249 -6.67 24.66 10.14
N HIS A 250 -5.96 25.75 9.84
CA HIS A 250 -5.63 26.77 10.82
C HIS A 250 -6.90 27.42 11.39
N ASP A 251 -7.87 27.78 10.56
CA ASP A 251 -9.15 28.36 11.00
C ASP A 251 -9.90 27.43 11.96
N TYR A 252 -9.91 26.13 11.66
CA TYR A 252 -10.50 25.12 12.53
C TYR A 252 -9.77 25.04 13.88
N LEU A 253 -8.44 24.87 13.86
CA LEU A 253 -7.66 24.76 15.10
C LEU A 253 -7.76 26.03 15.95
N LYS A 254 -7.70 27.21 15.33
CA LYS A 254 -7.91 28.50 16.00
C LYS A 254 -9.29 28.58 16.64
N GLY A 255 -10.34 28.18 15.90
CA GLY A 255 -11.72 28.17 16.42
C GLY A 255 -11.94 27.23 17.62
N GLU A 256 -11.24 26.09 17.68
CA GLU A 256 -11.35 25.14 18.80
C GLU A 256 -10.48 25.54 20.01
N ILE A 257 -9.29 26.11 19.76
CA ILE A 257 -8.28 26.33 20.79
C ILE A 257 -8.35 27.73 21.40
N ILE A 258 -8.65 28.76 20.60
CA ILE A 258 -8.66 30.16 21.06
C ILE A 258 -9.99 30.45 21.75
N ARG A 259 -9.98 30.46 23.09
CA ARG A 259 -11.18 30.70 23.92
C ARG A 259 -11.43 32.17 24.23
N ASN A 260 -10.42 33.02 24.09
CA ASN A 260 -10.49 34.43 24.45
C ASN A 260 -9.56 35.29 23.57
N GLU A 261 -10.13 35.98 22.60
CA GLU A 261 -9.40 36.90 21.70
C GLU A 261 -8.83 38.13 22.40
N ARG A 262 -9.26 38.44 23.63
CA ARG A 262 -8.70 39.56 24.41
C ARG A 262 -7.48 39.16 25.23
N SER A 263 -7.07 37.90 25.15
CA SER A 263 -5.91 37.40 25.89
C SER A 263 -4.64 38.09 25.44
N ILE A 264 -3.76 38.41 26.38
CA ILE A 264 -2.41 38.92 26.08
C ILE A 264 -1.56 37.88 25.33
N PHE A 265 -1.94 36.61 25.41
CA PHE A 265 -1.26 35.49 24.74
C PHE A 265 -1.82 35.17 23.34
N LEU A 266 -2.74 35.97 22.80
CA LEU A 266 -3.41 35.66 21.52
C LEU A 266 -2.39 35.35 20.41
N GLN A 267 -1.49 36.29 20.12
CA GLN A 267 -0.51 36.13 19.04
C GLN A 267 0.39 34.91 19.28
N LEU A 268 0.86 34.73 20.52
CA LEU A 268 1.68 33.57 20.89
C LEU A 268 0.94 32.25 20.65
N MET A 269 -0.35 32.20 20.98
CA MET A 269 -1.19 31.02 20.77
C MET A 269 -1.43 30.76 19.28
N GLU A 270 -1.70 31.80 18.49
CA GLU A 270 -1.83 31.66 17.02
C GLU A 270 -0.55 31.10 16.41
N ASP A 271 0.61 31.67 16.73
CA ASP A 271 1.91 31.20 16.24
C ASP A 271 2.18 29.75 16.69
N THR A 272 1.76 29.40 17.91
CA THR A 272 1.90 28.04 18.46
C THR A 272 1.03 27.04 17.71
N ILE A 273 -0.21 27.39 17.37
CA ILE A 273 -1.13 26.54 16.59
C ILE A 273 -0.55 26.29 15.19
N GLU A 274 -0.03 27.33 14.54
CA GLU A 274 0.57 27.22 13.20
C GLU A 274 1.83 26.34 13.23
N ASP A 275 2.69 26.50 14.24
CA ASP A 275 3.86 25.63 14.42
C ASP A 275 3.47 24.18 14.74
N ALA A 276 2.49 23.97 15.63
CA ALA A 276 1.99 22.63 15.96
C ALA A 276 1.52 21.88 14.71
N TYR A 277 0.71 22.55 13.88
CA TYR A 277 0.27 21.97 12.62
C TYR A 277 1.45 21.71 11.68
N LYS A 278 2.23 22.73 11.34
CA LYS A 278 3.28 22.65 10.31
C LYS A 278 4.39 21.66 10.67
N ARG A 279 4.85 21.67 11.92
CA ARG A 279 6.01 20.90 12.36
C ARG A 279 5.65 19.48 12.79
N LEU A 280 4.49 19.28 13.41
CA LEU A 280 4.15 18.02 14.08
C LEU A 280 2.99 17.28 13.41
N MET A 281 1.87 17.95 13.11
CA MET A 281 0.68 17.28 12.55
C MET A 281 0.81 17.00 11.05
N ALA A 282 1.15 18.01 10.25
CA ALA A 282 1.16 17.92 8.79
C ALA A 282 2.07 16.79 8.26
N PRO A 283 3.33 16.62 8.73
CA PRO A 283 4.18 15.52 8.26
C PRO A 283 3.65 14.14 8.67
N SER A 284 2.96 14.04 9.81
CA SER A 284 2.36 12.78 10.26
C SER A 284 1.17 12.41 9.38
N ILE A 285 0.26 13.37 9.17
CA ILE A 285 -0.97 13.19 8.38
C ILE A 285 -0.64 12.96 6.91
N GLU A 286 0.36 13.65 6.36
CA GLU A 286 0.82 13.41 4.99
C GLU A 286 1.28 11.96 4.78
N ARG A 287 2.17 11.46 5.65
CA ARG A 287 2.63 10.06 5.57
C ARG A 287 1.46 9.08 5.67
N GLU A 288 0.54 9.35 6.58
CA GLU A 288 -0.62 8.49 6.80
C GLU A 288 -1.52 8.43 5.56
N LEU A 289 -1.91 9.58 5.01
CA LEU A 289 -2.76 9.63 3.82
C LEU A 289 -2.05 9.06 2.58
N ARG A 290 -0.73 9.27 2.43
CA ARG A 290 0.07 8.66 1.36
C ARG A 290 0.07 7.13 1.48
N ASN A 291 0.21 6.59 2.69
CA ASN A 291 0.14 5.15 2.94
C ASN A 291 -1.26 4.60 2.63
N GLN A 292 -2.32 5.26 3.12
CA GLN A 292 -3.70 4.84 2.84
C GLN A 292 -4.01 4.81 1.33
N LEU A 293 -3.58 5.82 0.58
CA LEU A 293 -3.75 5.84 -0.87
C LEU A 293 -2.97 4.71 -1.55
N THR A 294 -1.77 4.41 -1.07
CA THR A 294 -0.93 3.33 -1.58
C THR A 294 -1.56 1.98 -1.32
N GLU A 295 -1.97 1.68 -0.09
CA GLU A 295 -2.65 0.44 0.28
C GLU A 295 -3.94 0.23 -0.51
N ARG A 296 -4.73 1.30 -0.68
CA ARG A 296 -5.95 1.27 -1.52
C ARG A 296 -5.63 0.88 -2.95
N ALA A 297 -4.59 1.50 -3.52
CA ALA A 297 -4.22 1.27 -4.92
C ALA A 297 -3.59 -0.12 -5.14
N GLU A 298 -2.76 -0.58 -4.22
CA GLU A 298 -2.16 -1.92 -4.26
C GLU A 298 -3.20 -3.01 -4.09
N LYS A 299 -4.13 -2.87 -3.13
CA LYS A 299 -5.21 -3.85 -2.92
C LYS A 299 -6.07 -4.03 -4.18
N ASP A 300 -6.37 -2.94 -4.88
CA ASP A 300 -7.12 -2.96 -6.13
C ASP A 300 -6.32 -3.60 -7.27
N ALA A 301 -5.03 -3.24 -7.43
CA ALA A 301 -4.16 -3.83 -8.44
C ALA A 301 -3.98 -5.34 -8.23
N VAL A 302 -3.78 -5.79 -6.98
CA VAL A 302 -3.69 -7.20 -6.62
C VAL A 302 -4.98 -7.95 -6.98
N LYS A 303 -6.16 -7.36 -6.77
CA LYS A 303 -7.44 -7.97 -7.18
C LYS A 303 -7.50 -8.17 -8.69
N VAL A 304 -7.07 -7.18 -9.47
CA VAL A 304 -7.02 -7.29 -10.95
C VAL A 304 -6.03 -8.38 -11.37
N PHE A 305 -4.84 -8.43 -10.78
CA PHE A 305 -3.85 -9.46 -11.07
C PHE A 305 -4.33 -10.86 -10.68
N ALA A 306 -4.94 -11.01 -9.50
CA ALA A 306 -5.53 -12.25 -9.05
C ALA A 306 -6.60 -12.75 -10.03
N LYS A 307 -7.46 -11.83 -10.52
CA LYS A 307 -8.49 -12.20 -11.51
C LYS A 307 -7.90 -12.64 -12.84
N ASN A 308 -6.87 -11.94 -13.31
CA ASN A 308 -6.17 -12.30 -14.53
C ASN A 308 -5.50 -13.68 -14.41
N THR A 309 -4.84 -13.94 -13.28
CA THR A 309 -4.22 -15.25 -12.99
C THR A 309 -5.26 -16.35 -12.88
N GLU A 310 -6.38 -16.11 -12.20
CA GLU A 310 -7.49 -17.07 -12.12
C GLU A 310 -7.98 -17.44 -13.53
N ASN A 311 -8.20 -16.45 -14.40
CA ASN A 311 -8.64 -16.69 -15.77
C ASN A 311 -7.63 -17.54 -16.56
N LEU A 312 -6.32 -17.35 -16.34
CA LEU A 312 -5.27 -18.15 -16.96
C LEU A 312 -5.26 -19.60 -16.44
N LEU A 313 -5.44 -19.80 -15.13
CA LEU A 313 -5.48 -21.13 -14.51
C LEU A 313 -6.74 -21.92 -14.88
N MET A 314 -7.84 -21.23 -15.17
CA MET A 314 -9.12 -21.83 -15.52
C MET A 314 -9.28 -22.09 -17.03
N VAL A 315 -8.25 -21.81 -17.84
CA VAL A 315 -8.26 -22.15 -19.28
C VAL A 315 -8.39 -23.68 -19.42
N PRO A 316 -9.39 -24.18 -20.19
CA PRO A 316 -9.55 -25.61 -20.39
C PRO A 316 -8.30 -26.23 -21.05
N PRO A 317 -7.79 -27.37 -20.55
CA PRO A 317 -6.66 -28.04 -21.16
C PRO A 317 -7.04 -28.63 -22.52
N VAL A 318 -6.10 -28.61 -23.47
CA VAL A 318 -6.26 -29.27 -24.77
C VAL A 318 -5.97 -30.76 -24.61
N LYS A 319 -6.90 -31.61 -25.05
CA LYS A 319 -6.76 -33.08 -25.01
C LYS A 319 -6.23 -33.60 -26.34
N ASP A 320 -5.52 -34.72 -26.30
CA ASP A 320 -5.03 -35.46 -27.47
C ASP A 320 -4.19 -34.60 -28.44
N ALA A 321 -3.51 -33.58 -27.90
CA ALA A 321 -2.71 -32.64 -28.67
C ALA A 321 -1.23 -33.03 -28.63
N ARG A 322 -0.65 -33.16 -29.82
CA ARG A 322 0.79 -33.25 -30.04
C ARG A 322 1.25 -31.89 -30.51
N VAL A 323 1.92 -31.19 -29.61
CA VAL A 323 2.11 -29.74 -29.69
C VAL A 323 3.51 -29.42 -30.19
N ILE A 324 3.60 -28.59 -31.22
CA ILE A 324 4.80 -27.82 -31.49
C ILE A 324 4.68 -26.49 -30.76
N SER A 325 5.52 -26.24 -29.76
CA SER A 325 5.55 -24.96 -29.06
C SER A 325 6.64 -24.08 -29.65
N ILE A 326 6.32 -22.82 -29.90
CA ILE A 326 7.22 -21.83 -30.48
C ILE A 326 7.31 -20.63 -29.53
N ASP A 327 8.47 -20.44 -28.91
CA ASP A 327 8.85 -19.19 -28.23
C ASP A 327 9.42 -18.22 -29.28
N PRO A 328 8.70 -17.14 -29.63
CA PRO A 328 9.10 -16.24 -30.70
C PRO A 328 10.35 -15.43 -30.36
N GLY A 329 11.12 -15.10 -31.38
CA GLY A 329 12.27 -14.22 -31.21
C GLY A 329 12.83 -13.73 -32.54
N PHE A 330 13.38 -12.51 -32.52
CA PHE A 330 14.09 -11.93 -33.66
C PHE A 330 15.54 -12.44 -33.74
N ARG A 331 16.46 -11.78 -33.04
CA ARG A 331 17.90 -12.03 -33.12
C ARG A 331 18.32 -13.43 -32.67
N THR A 332 17.68 -13.96 -31.63
CA THR A 332 18.00 -15.28 -31.07
C THR A 332 17.23 -16.42 -31.75
N GLY A 333 16.42 -16.09 -32.77
CA GLY A 333 15.51 -17.04 -33.41
C GLY A 333 14.34 -17.46 -32.52
N CYS A 334 13.43 -18.20 -33.11
CA CYS A 334 12.30 -18.82 -32.42
C CYS A 334 12.70 -20.21 -31.94
N LYS A 335 12.48 -20.51 -30.65
CA LYS A 335 12.83 -21.81 -30.06
C LYS A 335 11.61 -22.68 -30.23
N VAL A 336 11.85 -23.90 -30.68
CA VAL A 336 10.81 -24.82 -31.09
C VAL A 336 10.98 -26.10 -30.30
N THR A 337 9.91 -26.54 -29.64
CA THR A 337 9.85 -27.83 -28.96
C THR A 337 8.69 -28.65 -29.51
N MET A 338 8.83 -29.96 -29.47
CA MET A 338 7.80 -30.92 -29.86
C MET A 338 7.43 -31.74 -28.63
N LEU A 339 6.17 -31.66 -28.21
CA LEU A 339 5.61 -32.35 -27.05
C LEU A 339 4.58 -33.39 -27.50
N ASP A 340 4.61 -34.59 -26.92
CA ASP A 340 3.56 -35.59 -27.13
C ASP A 340 2.28 -35.27 -26.33
N GLU A 341 1.27 -36.11 -26.50
CA GLU A 341 -0.03 -36.01 -25.81
C GLU A 341 0.04 -36.07 -24.27
N THR A 342 1.18 -36.52 -23.71
CA THR A 342 1.42 -36.55 -22.26
C THR A 342 2.20 -35.33 -21.76
N GLY A 343 2.63 -34.44 -22.67
CA GLY A 343 3.50 -33.31 -22.38
C GLY A 343 5.00 -33.65 -22.38
N LYS A 344 5.38 -34.86 -22.81
CA LYS A 344 6.79 -35.26 -22.86
C LYS A 344 7.50 -34.60 -24.03
N LEU A 345 8.67 -34.03 -23.77
CA LEU A 345 9.55 -33.47 -24.79
C LEU A 345 10.13 -34.58 -25.70
N LEU A 346 9.87 -34.47 -27.01
CA LEU A 346 10.31 -35.40 -28.05
C LEU A 346 11.44 -34.85 -28.92
N ALA A 347 11.46 -33.55 -29.16
CA ALA A 347 12.47 -32.87 -29.96
C ALA A 347 12.49 -31.38 -29.62
N TYR A 348 13.64 -30.73 -29.88
CA TYR A 348 13.77 -29.29 -29.80
C TYR A 348 14.73 -28.78 -30.88
N THR A 349 14.58 -27.52 -31.27
CA THR A 349 15.43 -26.86 -32.26
C THR A 349 15.25 -25.34 -32.20
N THR A 350 15.99 -24.62 -33.03
CA THR A 350 15.84 -23.17 -33.21
C THR A 350 15.67 -22.87 -34.69
N ILE A 351 14.64 -22.11 -35.03
CA ILE A 351 14.35 -21.65 -36.40
C ILE A 351 14.46 -20.13 -36.47
N TYR A 352 14.60 -19.59 -37.68
CA TYR A 352 14.78 -18.16 -37.89
C TYR A 352 13.82 -17.61 -38.97
N PRO A 353 12.48 -17.72 -38.77
CA PRO A 353 11.51 -17.27 -39.76
C PRO A 353 11.40 -15.74 -39.86
N THR A 354 11.87 -15.01 -38.86
CA THR A 354 11.74 -13.55 -38.72
C THR A 354 13.07 -12.82 -38.97
N GLU A 355 13.01 -11.50 -39.07
CA GLU A 355 14.19 -10.64 -39.16
C GLU A 355 15.11 -10.83 -37.93
N PRO A 356 16.44 -10.73 -38.06
CA PRO A 356 17.17 -10.26 -39.26
C PRO A 356 17.55 -11.38 -40.24
N LYS A 357 17.40 -12.65 -39.88
CA LYS A 357 17.87 -13.77 -40.72
C LYS A 357 16.85 -14.20 -41.76
N LYS A 358 15.55 -14.20 -41.39
CA LYS A 358 14.40 -14.46 -42.28
C LYS A 358 14.55 -15.70 -43.17
N ASP A 359 15.06 -16.78 -42.60
CA ASP A 359 15.18 -18.08 -43.25
C ASP A 359 13.85 -18.83 -43.20
N VAL A 360 12.87 -18.30 -43.95
CA VAL A 360 11.50 -18.84 -44.01
C VAL A 360 11.47 -20.26 -44.60
N ALA A 361 12.27 -20.51 -45.64
CA ALA A 361 12.33 -21.81 -46.29
C ALA A 361 12.92 -22.89 -45.36
N GLY A 362 14.01 -22.58 -44.66
CA GLY A 362 14.61 -23.48 -43.66
C GLY A 362 13.67 -23.74 -42.49
N ALA A 363 13.06 -22.68 -41.94
CA ALA A 363 12.08 -22.80 -40.86
C ALA A 363 10.89 -23.69 -41.26
N ARG A 364 10.34 -23.49 -42.47
CA ARG A 364 9.24 -24.31 -42.99
C ARG A 364 9.62 -25.78 -43.10
N LYS A 365 10.78 -26.08 -43.68
CA LYS A 365 11.27 -27.46 -43.83
C LYS A 365 11.38 -28.16 -42.47
N THR A 366 11.91 -27.46 -41.47
CA THR A 366 12.08 -27.98 -40.11
C THR A 366 10.72 -28.26 -39.44
N ILE A 367 9.79 -27.30 -39.49
CA ILE A 367 8.46 -27.46 -38.88
C ILE A 367 7.68 -28.59 -39.56
N MET A 368 7.69 -28.67 -40.90
CA MET A 368 7.04 -29.77 -41.64
C MET A 368 7.62 -31.14 -41.29
N ALA A 369 8.95 -31.25 -41.13
CA ALA A 369 9.58 -32.49 -40.72
C ALA A 369 9.14 -32.95 -39.32
N LEU A 370 8.94 -32.00 -38.37
CA LEU A 370 8.40 -32.31 -37.04
C LEU A 370 6.95 -32.77 -37.12
N ILE A 371 6.11 -32.06 -37.89
CA ILE A 371 4.69 -32.40 -38.11
C ILE A 371 4.57 -33.81 -38.68
N GLU A 372 5.31 -34.13 -39.75
CA GLU A 372 5.23 -35.43 -40.41
C GLU A 372 5.72 -36.57 -39.53
N LYS A 373 6.83 -36.36 -38.82
CA LYS A 373 7.49 -37.38 -37.98
C LYS A 373 6.67 -37.71 -36.73
N TYR A 374 6.19 -36.68 -36.03
CA TYR A 374 5.53 -36.84 -34.74
C TYR A 374 4.00 -36.78 -34.81
N LYS A 375 3.45 -36.48 -35.99
CA LYS A 375 2.01 -36.27 -36.20
C LYS A 375 1.48 -35.13 -35.31
N ALA A 376 2.21 -34.02 -35.28
CA ALA A 376 1.77 -32.82 -34.57
C ALA A 376 0.47 -32.30 -35.18
N ASN A 377 -0.47 -31.91 -34.33
CA ASN A 377 -1.79 -31.40 -34.72
C ASN A 377 -2.05 -29.98 -34.19
N VAL A 378 -1.21 -29.48 -33.28
CA VAL A 378 -1.34 -28.13 -32.72
C VAL A 378 0.01 -27.42 -32.72
N ILE A 379 0.01 -26.14 -33.08
CA ILE A 379 1.15 -25.23 -32.93
C ILE A 379 0.79 -24.15 -31.91
N ALA A 380 1.49 -24.11 -30.79
CA ALA A 380 1.34 -23.07 -29.77
C ALA A 380 2.42 -21.99 -29.96
N ILE A 381 2.03 -20.72 -30.00
CA ILE A 381 2.93 -19.58 -30.23
C ILE A 381 2.88 -18.65 -29.02
N GLY A 382 4.03 -18.36 -28.40
CA GLY A 382 4.12 -17.37 -27.32
C GLY A 382 3.67 -15.97 -27.79
N ASN A 383 3.07 -15.18 -26.91
CA ASN A 383 2.58 -13.83 -27.21
C ASN A 383 3.62 -12.72 -27.02
N GLY A 384 4.90 -13.06 -26.94
CA GLY A 384 6.00 -12.14 -26.72
C GLY A 384 6.50 -11.41 -27.96
N THR A 385 7.78 -11.07 -27.89
CA THR A 385 8.50 -10.34 -28.94
C THR A 385 8.58 -11.18 -30.20
N ALA A 386 8.22 -10.61 -31.36
CA ALA A 386 8.14 -11.28 -32.66
C ALA A 386 6.98 -12.29 -32.84
N SER A 387 6.01 -12.31 -31.91
CA SER A 387 4.85 -13.21 -31.96
C SER A 387 3.99 -13.00 -33.21
N ARG A 388 3.74 -11.74 -33.61
CA ARG A 388 2.95 -11.39 -34.80
C ARG A 388 3.60 -11.91 -36.09
N GLU A 389 4.91 -11.71 -36.25
CA GLU A 389 5.66 -12.18 -37.42
C GLU A 389 5.70 -13.71 -37.46
N THR A 390 5.85 -14.35 -36.31
CA THR A 390 5.82 -15.81 -36.17
C THR A 390 4.43 -16.37 -36.47
N GLU A 391 3.37 -15.70 -36.04
CA GLU A 391 1.99 -16.06 -36.37
C GLU A 391 1.74 -16.03 -37.87
N ILE A 392 2.16 -14.97 -38.57
CA ILE A 392 2.03 -14.87 -40.03
C ILE A 392 2.73 -16.06 -40.70
N PHE A 393 3.97 -16.36 -40.29
CA PHE A 393 4.73 -17.51 -40.78
C PHE A 393 3.98 -18.85 -40.58
N VAL A 394 3.45 -19.09 -39.37
CA VAL A 394 2.73 -20.33 -39.04
C VAL A 394 1.41 -20.42 -39.81
N SER A 395 0.64 -19.34 -39.89
CA SER A 395 -0.61 -19.27 -40.66
C SER A 395 -0.37 -19.63 -42.13
N ASP A 396 0.66 -19.05 -42.75
CA ASP A 396 0.98 -19.31 -44.15
C ASP A 396 1.48 -20.74 -44.36
N LEU A 397 2.29 -21.27 -43.43
CA LEU A 397 2.70 -22.67 -43.43
C LEU A 397 1.50 -23.62 -43.40
N ILE A 398 0.52 -23.38 -42.51
CA ILE A 398 -0.67 -24.22 -42.39
C ILE A 398 -1.48 -24.19 -43.68
N LYS A 399 -1.77 -22.99 -44.22
CA LYS A 399 -2.52 -22.81 -45.47
C LYS A 399 -1.88 -23.55 -46.64
N GLU A 400 -0.56 -23.45 -46.77
CA GLU A 400 0.18 -24.06 -47.87
C GLU A 400 0.39 -25.57 -47.70
N SER A 401 0.42 -26.07 -46.45
CA SER A 401 0.60 -27.50 -46.17
C SER A 401 -0.57 -28.38 -46.60
N GLY A 402 -1.79 -27.82 -46.65
CA GLY A 402 -3.02 -28.58 -46.93
C GLY A 402 -3.43 -29.58 -45.83
N ILE A 403 -2.79 -29.55 -44.66
CA ILE A 403 -3.10 -30.44 -43.53
C ILE A 403 -4.36 -29.95 -42.83
N LYS A 404 -5.48 -30.67 -43.00
CA LYS A 404 -6.80 -30.23 -42.52
C LYS A 404 -6.91 -30.10 -41.00
N ASP A 405 -6.22 -30.95 -40.25
CA ASP A 405 -6.37 -31.05 -38.80
C ASP A 405 -5.27 -30.29 -38.02
N LEU A 406 -4.39 -29.57 -38.72
CA LEU A 406 -3.33 -28.77 -38.10
C LEU A 406 -3.87 -27.39 -37.72
N GLN A 407 -3.84 -27.08 -36.43
CA GLN A 407 -4.31 -25.82 -35.88
C GLN A 407 -3.17 -25.06 -35.20
N TYR A 408 -3.36 -23.75 -35.00
CA TYR A 408 -2.46 -22.96 -34.17
C TYR A 408 -3.25 -22.15 -33.14
N THR A 409 -2.58 -21.80 -32.05
CA THR A 409 -3.10 -20.89 -31.03
C THR A 409 -1.99 -19.99 -30.48
N ILE A 410 -2.37 -18.81 -30.02
CA ILE A 410 -1.49 -17.93 -29.26
C ILE A 410 -1.63 -18.27 -27.77
N VAL A 411 -0.51 -18.36 -27.06
CA VAL A 411 -0.45 -18.65 -25.63
C VAL A 411 0.28 -17.53 -24.88
N ASN A 412 -0.09 -17.34 -23.62
CA ASN A 412 0.59 -16.37 -22.76
C ASN A 412 1.94 -16.93 -22.32
N GLU A 413 3.03 -16.22 -22.59
CA GLU A 413 4.38 -16.61 -22.17
C GLU A 413 4.77 -16.10 -20.78
N ALA A 414 3.86 -15.40 -20.09
CA ALA A 414 4.08 -14.92 -18.73
C ALA A 414 4.48 -16.07 -17.80
N GLY A 415 5.70 -16.01 -17.28
CA GLY A 415 6.26 -17.02 -16.38
C GLY A 415 7.18 -18.04 -17.06
N ALA A 416 7.18 -18.16 -18.40
CA ALA A 416 8.06 -19.09 -19.12
C ALA A 416 9.55 -18.81 -18.86
N SER A 417 9.95 -17.53 -18.90
CA SER A 417 11.32 -17.11 -18.59
C SER A 417 11.71 -17.27 -17.11
N ILE A 418 10.74 -17.18 -16.19
CA ILE A 418 10.97 -17.42 -14.76
C ILE A 418 11.14 -18.93 -14.53
N TYR A 419 10.28 -19.76 -15.14
CA TYR A 419 10.39 -21.20 -15.10
C TYR A 419 11.72 -21.66 -15.68
N SER A 420 12.11 -21.19 -16.86
CA SER A 420 13.30 -21.67 -17.58
C SER A 420 14.60 -21.48 -16.79
N ALA A 421 14.70 -20.38 -16.04
CA ALA A 421 15.82 -20.06 -15.15
C ALA A 421 15.67 -20.64 -13.72
N SER A 422 14.58 -21.37 -13.44
CA SER A 422 14.32 -21.92 -12.12
C SER A 422 15.15 -23.18 -11.84
N LYS A 423 15.31 -23.49 -10.54
CA LYS A 423 15.91 -24.74 -10.10
C LYS A 423 15.10 -25.95 -10.59
N LEU A 424 13.76 -25.85 -10.55
CA LEU A 424 12.86 -26.92 -10.99
C LEU A 424 13.09 -27.27 -12.46
N ALA A 425 13.13 -26.28 -13.36
CA ALA A 425 13.37 -26.55 -14.79
C ALA A 425 14.77 -27.13 -15.05
N THR A 426 15.76 -26.77 -14.21
CA THR A 426 17.10 -27.38 -14.27
C THR A 426 17.09 -28.83 -13.82
N GLU A 427 16.26 -29.18 -12.84
CA GLU A 427 16.06 -30.57 -12.39
C GLU A 427 15.28 -31.40 -13.43
N GLU A 428 14.26 -30.81 -14.09
CA GLU A 428 13.46 -31.47 -15.13
C GLU A 428 14.23 -31.65 -16.46
N TYR A 429 15.04 -30.64 -16.85
CA TYR A 429 15.77 -30.63 -18.12
C TYR A 429 17.23 -30.15 -17.97
N PRO A 430 18.10 -30.93 -17.31
CA PRO A 430 19.49 -30.52 -17.04
C PRO A 430 20.30 -30.21 -18.30
N GLU A 431 20.07 -30.99 -19.36
CA GLU A 431 20.82 -30.95 -20.62
C GLU A 431 20.33 -29.87 -21.59
N LEU A 432 19.20 -29.21 -21.33
CA LEU A 432 18.68 -28.14 -22.17
C LEU A 432 19.26 -26.79 -21.77
N ASP A 433 19.55 -25.96 -22.76
CA ASP A 433 19.86 -24.55 -22.55
C ASP A 433 18.66 -23.80 -21.97
N VAL A 434 18.93 -22.77 -21.16
CA VAL A 434 17.92 -21.93 -20.50
C VAL A 434 16.90 -21.35 -21.49
N THR A 435 17.33 -21.02 -22.72
CA THR A 435 16.43 -20.43 -23.72
C THR A 435 15.46 -21.43 -24.33
N THR A 436 15.73 -22.74 -24.24
CA THR A 436 14.86 -23.80 -24.78
C THR A 436 13.83 -24.31 -23.77
N ARG A 437 14.09 -24.09 -22.47
CA ARG A 437 13.21 -24.55 -21.38
C ARG A 437 11.96 -23.68 -21.23
N GLY A 438 12.03 -22.40 -21.61
CA GLY A 438 10.86 -21.52 -21.64
C GLY A 438 9.96 -21.90 -22.79
#